data_AF-A0A6P0Y5L0-F1
#
_entry.id   AF-A0A6P0Y5L0-F1
#
_cell.length_a   1.000
_cell.length_b   1.000
_cell.length_c   1.000
_cell.angle_alpha   90.00
_cell.angle_beta   90.00
_cell.angle_gamma   90.00
#
_symmetry.space_group_name_H-M   'P 1'
#
loop_
_entity.id
_entity.type
_entity.pdbx_description
1 polymer ?
#
loop_
_entity_poly.entity_id
_entity_poly.type
_entity_poly.pdbx_seq_one_letter_code
_entity_poly.pdbx_strand_id
1 'polypeptide(L)'
;MGYTHYLYRPEQIKNWDKIIIDTKQAHDLVSSLGIDIVHGSGEPNSSPEFSNELICFNGSNQQMPNKFTTKNNFGIAWSNQKKEQFLEVRRLLDRDGSCETLFISRKYDFSYGKDINYNGNYFTFCKTRYYPYDILVMSVYLIVKIHDNRCIIASDGQREDWQLAIAIIEKNLQKDSQILSQFLEENL
;
A
#
# COMPACT_ATOMS: atom_id res chain seq x y z
N MET A 1 -11.60 4.31 10.65
CA MET A 1 -11.36 3.50 9.44
C MET A 1 -10.20 4.14 8.69
N GLY A 2 -9.25 3.36 8.16
CA GLY A 2 -8.17 3.91 7.32
C GLY A 2 -8.67 4.22 5.91
N TYR A 3 -7.78 4.18 4.94
CA TYR A 3 -8.08 4.50 3.56
C TYR A 3 -8.43 3.25 2.77
N THR A 4 -9.28 3.38 1.78
CA THR A 4 -9.47 2.37 0.74
C THR A 4 -8.66 2.79 -0.48
N HIS A 5 -7.78 1.91 -0.93
CA HIS A 5 -7.03 2.10 -2.18
C HIS A 5 -7.59 1.15 -3.24
N TYR A 6 -7.99 1.71 -4.37
CA TYR A 6 -8.61 1.01 -5.49
C TYR A 6 -7.62 0.89 -6.63
N LEU A 7 -7.54 -0.29 -7.24
CA LEU A 7 -6.74 -0.56 -8.43
C LEU A 7 -7.65 -1.10 -9.53
N TYR A 8 -7.77 -0.33 -10.60
CA TYR A 8 -8.39 -0.76 -11.85
C TYR A 8 -7.27 -1.13 -12.82
N ARG A 9 -7.30 -2.34 -13.37
CA ARG A 9 -6.18 -2.90 -14.13
C ARG A 9 -6.63 -3.73 -15.33
N PRO A 10 -5.78 -3.89 -16.36
CA PRO A 10 -6.00 -4.90 -17.37
C PRO A 10 -5.98 -6.32 -16.77
N GLU A 11 -6.47 -7.31 -17.54
CA GLU A 11 -6.43 -8.73 -17.13
C GLU A 11 -5.01 -9.14 -16.74
N GLN A 12 -4.03 -8.71 -17.53
CA GLN A 12 -2.61 -8.98 -17.31
C GLN A 12 -1.81 -7.69 -17.14
N ILE A 13 -1.13 -7.59 -16.00
CA ILE A 13 -0.20 -6.50 -15.70
C ILE A 13 1.11 -6.75 -16.46
N LYS A 14 1.61 -5.71 -17.13
CA LYS A 14 2.90 -5.71 -17.84
C LYS A 14 4.06 -5.47 -16.88
N ASN A 15 5.26 -5.82 -17.32
CA ASN A 15 6.51 -5.57 -16.58
C ASN A 15 6.50 -6.13 -15.14
N TRP A 16 5.79 -7.25 -14.91
CA TRP A 16 5.63 -7.86 -13.59
C TRP A 16 6.97 -8.14 -12.89
N ASP A 17 7.98 -8.61 -13.64
CA ASP A 17 9.30 -8.90 -13.07
C ASP A 17 9.95 -7.66 -12.45
N LYS A 18 9.78 -6.48 -13.08
CA LYS A 18 10.26 -5.19 -12.54
C LYS A 18 9.45 -4.75 -11.34
N ILE A 19 8.12 -4.94 -11.37
CA ILE A 19 7.23 -4.68 -10.24
C ILE A 19 7.71 -5.48 -9.02
N ILE A 20 7.99 -6.78 -9.18
CA ILE A 20 8.46 -7.63 -8.07
C ILE A 20 9.81 -7.19 -7.52
N ILE A 21 10.76 -6.81 -8.39
CA ILE A 21 12.07 -6.30 -7.96
C ILE A 21 11.89 -5.03 -7.12
N ASP A 22 11.10 -4.09 -7.61
CA ASP A 22 10.88 -2.79 -6.96
C ASP A 22 10.04 -2.93 -5.68
N THR A 23 9.07 -3.86 -5.66
CA THR A 23 8.31 -4.21 -4.45
C THR A 23 9.21 -4.80 -3.38
N LYS A 24 10.16 -5.69 -3.73
CA LYS A 24 11.13 -6.23 -2.78
C LYS A 24 12.03 -5.14 -2.21
N GLN A 25 12.50 -4.20 -3.03
CA GLN A 25 13.28 -3.05 -2.56
C GLN A 25 12.48 -2.12 -1.65
N ALA A 26 11.21 -1.85 -1.98
CA ALA A 26 10.30 -1.10 -1.12
C ALA A 26 10.07 -1.80 0.22
N HIS A 27 9.83 -3.11 0.18
CA HIS A 27 9.72 -3.95 1.36
C HIS A 27 10.98 -3.86 2.23
N ASP A 28 12.17 -4.09 1.67
CA ASP A 28 13.42 -4.07 2.43
C ASP A 28 13.66 -2.71 3.11
N LEU A 29 13.34 -1.62 2.42
CA LEU A 29 13.39 -0.28 3.00
C LEU A 29 12.39 -0.15 4.16
N VAL A 30 11.13 -0.52 3.95
CA VAL A 30 10.06 -0.49 4.98
C VAL A 30 10.43 -1.35 6.19
N SER A 31 10.93 -2.57 5.99
CA SER A 31 11.39 -3.48 7.03
C SER A 31 12.59 -2.92 7.78
N SER A 32 13.51 -2.20 7.11
CA SER A 32 14.62 -1.51 7.78
C SER A 32 14.15 -0.39 8.72
N LEU A 33 12.92 0.12 8.56
CA LEU A 33 12.27 1.04 9.50
C LEU A 33 11.72 0.33 10.74
N GLY A 34 11.82 -1.01 10.78
CA GLY A 34 11.28 -1.90 11.81
C GLY A 34 9.83 -2.31 11.57
N ILE A 35 9.26 -1.98 10.40
CA ILE A 35 7.87 -2.31 10.07
C ILE A 35 7.79 -3.79 9.69
N ASP A 36 6.94 -4.54 10.37
CA ASP A 36 6.76 -5.97 10.24
C ASP A 36 5.66 -6.22 9.20
N ILE A 37 6.11 -6.65 8.04
CA ILE A 37 5.28 -7.04 6.92
C ILE A 37 5.20 -8.55 6.92
N VAL A 38 3.99 -9.08 6.99
CA VAL A 38 3.73 -10.52 7.10
C VAL A 38 2.94 -11.01 5.89
N HIS A 39 2.74 -12.33 5.81
CA HIS A 39 1.86 -12.91 4.79
C HIS A 39 0.44 -12.34 4.87
N GLY A 40 -0.34 -12.51 3.80
CA GLY A 40 -1.70 -12.00 3.72
C GLY A 40 -2.63 -12.41 4.87
N SER A 41 -2.37 -13.54 5.54
CA SER A 41 -3.12 -13.99 6.71
C SER A 41 -2.96 -13.10 7.95
N GLY A 42 -1.95 -12.24 8.00
CA GLY A 42 -1.64 -11.43 9.19
C GLY A 42 -0.96 -12.22 10.32
N GLU A 43 -0.57 -13.47 10.07
CA GLU A 43 0.10 -14.31 11.08
C GLU A 43 1.52 -13.82 11.37
N PRO A 44 1.90 -13.62 12.65
CA PRO A 44 3.27 -13.26 12.99
C PRO A 44 4.28 -14.30 12.51
N ASN A 45 5.47 -13.86 12.11
CA ASN A 45 6.56 -14.69 11.57
C ASN A 45 6.26 -15.38 10.22
N SER A 46 5.15 -15.05 9.57
CA SER A 46 4.91 -15.45 8.18
C SER A 46 5.54 -14.44 7.22
N SER A 47 6.13 -14.90 6.12
CA SER A 47 6.76 -14.02 5.13
C SER A 47 5.75 -13.51 4.11
N PRO A 48 5.84 -12.25 3.66
CA PRO A 48 5.03 -11.78 2.54
C PRO A 48 5.36 -12.56 1.26
N GLU A 49 4.39 -12.72 0.38
CA GLU A 49 4.60 -13.34 -0.93
C GLU A 49 4.88 -12.28 -1.99
N PHE A 50 6.06 -12.31 -2.58
CA PHE A 50 6.45 -11.52 -3.75
C PHE A 50 6.99 -12.47 -4.84
N SER A 51 6.07 -13.11 -5.55
CA SER A 51 6.32 -14.15 -6.55
C SER A 51 6.06 -13.67 -7.98
N ASN A 52 6.40 -14.48 -8.97
CA ASN A 52 6.14 -14.16 -10.38
C ASN A 52 4.65 -14.14 -10.74
N GLU A 53 3.77 -14.53 -9.81
CA GLU A 53 2.33 -14.57 -10.02
C GLU A 53 1.55 -13.73 -9.01
N LEU A 54 2.13 -13.41 -7.85
CA LEU A 54 1.40 -12.80 -6.74
C LEU A 54 2.25 -11.85 -5.89
N ILE A 55 1.65 -10.70 -5.55
CA ILE A 55 2.02 -9.86 -4.42
C ILE A 55 0.93 -10.02 -3.37
N CYS A 56 1.26 -10.59 -2.22
CA CYS A 56 0.34 -10.83 -1.12
C CYS A 56 1.00 -10.56 0.23
N PHE A 57 0.46 -9.60 0.98
CA PHE A 57 0.94 -9.30 2.33
C PHE A 57 -0.10 -8.58 3.18
N ASN A 58 0.18 -8.51 4.48
CA ASN A 58 -0.57 -7.73 5.45
C ASN A 58 0.38 -7.13 6.49
N GLY A 59 -0.12 -6.22 7.32
CA GLY A 59 0.58 -5.79 8.53
C GLY A 59 0.49 -6.85 9.62
N SER A 60 1.53 -6.93 10.44
CA SER A 60 1.50 -7.77 11.64
C SER A 60 0.48 -7.25 12.66
N ASN A 61 -0.39 -8.13 13.17
CA ASN A 61 -1.35 -7.79 14.23
C ASN A 61 -0.68 -7.32 15.54
N GLN A 62 0.65 -7.46 15.65
CA GLN A 62 1.44 -6.99 16.79
C GLN A 62 1.87 -5.51 16.66
N GLN A 63 1.80 -4.92 15.46
CA GLN A 63 2.23 -3.53 15.20
C GLN A 63 1.04 -2.55 15.15
N MET A 64 0.52 -2.20 16.33
CA MET A 64 -0.54 -1.21 16.43
C MET A 64 -0.02 0.22 16.20
N PRO A 65 -0.81 1.12 15.57
CA PRO A 65 -0.42 2.50 15.21
C PRO A 65 0.22 3.32 16.34
N ASN A 66 -0.16 3.05 17.60
CA ASN A 66 0.27 3.82 18.77
C ASN A 66 1.39 3.16 19.59
N LYS A 67 1.81 1.95 19.21
CA LYS A 67 2.91 1.23 19.87
C LYS A 67 4.17 1.23 19.03
N PHE A 68 4.06 1.58 17.76
CA PHE A 68 5.17 1.58 16.85
C PHE A 68 5.94 2.90 16.96
N THR A 69 7.07 2.87 17.66
CA THR A 69 8.08 3.93 17.62
C THR A 69 9.25 3.41 16.80
N THR A 70 9.50 4.01 15.63
CA THR A 70 10.74 3.72 14.91
C THR A 70 11.89 4.23 15.78
N LYS A 71 12.95 3.43 15.97
CA LYS A 71 14.17 3.91 16.65
C LYS A 71 14.83 5.08 15.92
N ASN A 72 14.58 5.17 14.63
CA ASN A 72 15.08 6.20 13.73
C ASN A 72 14.02 7.31 13.59
N ASN A 73 14.39 8.54 13.97
CA ASN A 73 13.57 9.72 13.77
C ASN A 73 13.68 10.17 12.30
N PHE A 74 12.87 9.57 11.42
CA PHE A 74 12.88 9.87 9.98
C PHE A 74 12.18 11.20 9.63
N GLY A 75 11.83 12.04 10.61
CA GLY A 75 10.96 13.20 10.38
C GLY A 75 9.51 12.82 10.03
N ILE A 76 9.19 11.52 10.08
CA ILE A 76 7.85 10.99 9.89
C ILE A 76 7.11 11.18 11.21
N ALA A 77 6.40 12.30 11.32
CA ALA A 77 5.41 12.45 12.37
C ALA A 77 4.21 11.57 11.97
N TRP A 78 4.12 10.37 12.54
CA TRP A 78 2.87 9.61 12.61
C TRP A 78 1.90 10.40 13.49
N SER A 79 1.31 11.46 12.94
CA SER A 79 0.34 12.43 13.51
C SER A 79 0.29 12.59 15.04
N ASN A 80 1.42 12.60 15.75
CA ASN A 80 1.44 12.94 17.17
C ASN A 80 1.04 14.41 17.44
N GLN A 81 0.87 15.23 16.39
CA GLN A 81 0.51 16.64 16.51
C GLN A 81 -0.97 16.92 16.79
N LYS A 82 -1.86 15.91 16.82
CA LYS A 82 -3.23 16.10 17.31
C LYS A 82 -3.64 14.97 18.25
N LYS A 83 -3.08 15.00 19.46
CA LYS A 83 -3.45 14.14 20.60
C LYS A 83 -4.98 14.06 20.84
N GLU A 84 -5.72 15.12 20.49
CA GLU A 84 -7.18 15.19 20.59
C GLU A 84 -7.90 14.44 19.45
N GLN A 85 -7.37 14.45 18.22
CA GLN A 85 -7.92 13.64 17.11
C GLN A 85 -7.69 12.14 17.35
N PHE A 86 -6.64 11.76 18.07
CA PHE A 86 -6.37 10.36 18.42
C PHE A 86 -7.44 9.72 19.32
N LEU A 87 -8.06 10.50 20.22
CA LEU A 87 -9.19 10.02 21.05
C LEU A 87 -10.45 9.78 20.22
N GLU A 88 -10.64 10.55 19.16
CA GLU A 88 -11.75 10.41 18.21
C GLU A 88 -11.51 9.27 17.21
N VAL A 89 -10.28 9.11 16.71
CA VAL A 89 -9.83 7.95 15.91
C VAL A 89 -9.97 6.66 16.71
N ARG A 90 -9.66 6.65 18.01
CA ARG A 90 -9.86 5.48 18.88
C ARG A 90 -11.34 5.06 18.97
N ARG A 91 -12.28 6.01 19.03
CA ARG A 91 -13.73 5.73 18.94
C ARG A 91 -14.16 5.23 17.55
N LEU A 92 -13.42 5.57 16.49
CA LEU A 92 -13.66 5.10 15.12
C LEU A 92 -12.98 3.75 14.79
N LEU A 93 -12.00 3.32 15.59
CA LEU A 93 -11.29 2.04 15.44
C LEU A 93 -12.04 0.86 16.09
N ASP A 94 -13.02 1.14 16.97
CA ASP A 94 -13.94 0.15 17.54
C ASP A 94 -15.02 -0.33 16.55
N ARG A 95 -15.05 0.19 15.33
CA ARG A 95 -15.93 -0.28 14.24
C ARG A 95 -15.15 -1.25 13.33
N ASP A 96 -15.48 -2.54 13.42
CA ASP A 96 -15.25 -3.62 12.44
C ASP A 96 -13.83 -3.89 11.87
N GLY A 97 -12.80 -3.47 12.59
CA GLY A 97 -11.80 -4.43 13.08
C GLY A 97 -10.79 -5.10 12.14
N SER A 98 -10.91 -5.11 10.81
CA SER A 98 -10.02 -5.89 9.93
C SER A 98 -9.18 -5.01 9.00
N CYS A 99 -7.86 -5.22 9.01
CA CYS A 99 -6.99 -4.78 7.90
C CYS A 99 -7.23 -5.75 6.75
N GLU A 100 -7.44 -5.25 5.54
CA GLU A 100 -7.51 -6.14 4.38
C GLU A 100 -6.11 -6.52 3.91
N THR A 101 -5.97 -7.77 3.50
CA THR A 101 -4.78 -8.27 2.82
C THR A 101 -4.59 -7.52 1.52
N LEU A 102 -3.39 -7.00 1.26
CA LEU A 102 -3.08 -6.60 -0.10
C LEU A 102 -2.92 -7.85 -0.94
N PHE A 103 -3.69 -7.95 -2.02
CA PHE A 103 -3.64 -9.05 -2.97
C PHE A 103 -3.63 -8.51 -4.40
N ILE A 104 -2.51 -8.65 -5.10
CA ILE A 104 -2.37 -8.27 -6.52
C ILE A 104 -1.71 -9.44 -7.26
N SER A 105 -2.45 -10.08 -8.16
CA SER A 105 -1.93 -11.16 -9.00
C SER A 105 -1.40 -10.62 -10.34
N ARG A 106 -0.46 -11.30 -11.00
CA ARG A 106 0.01 -10.92 -12.34
C ARG A 106 -1.11 -10.97 -13.38
N LYS A 107 -1.87 -12.06 -13.36
CA LYS A 107 -3.09 -12.27 -14.14
C LYS A 107 -4.30 -12.22 -13.21
N TYR A 108 -5.32 -11.47 -13.59
CA TYR A 108 -6.52 -11.32 -12.78
C TYR A 108 -7.17 -12.68 -12.52
N ASP A 109 -7.48 -12.94 -11.25
CA ASP A 109 -8.18 -14.15 -10.84
C ASP A 109 -9.70 -13.92 -10.87
N PHE A 110 -10.35 -14.57 -11.83
CA PHE A 110 -11.79 -14.49 -12.02
C PHE A 110 -12.61 -15.20 -10.95
N SER A 111 -11.97 -15.94 -10.03
CA SER A 111 -12.63 -16.61 -8.91
C SER A 111 -13.30 -15.60 -7.94
N TYR A 112 -12.80 -14.37 -7.88
CA TYR A 112 -13.30 -13.30 -7.02
C TYR A 112 -14.45 -12.47 -7.63
N GLY A 113 -14.93 -12.87 -8.81
CA GLY A 113 -16.00 -12.19 -9.54
C GLY A 113 -15.52 -11.50 -10.82
N LYS A 114 -16.48 -11.12 -11.67
CA LYS A 114 -16.24 -10.40 -12.93
C LYS A 114 -16.75 -8.96 -12.83
N ASP A 115 -16.39 -8.27 -11.76
CA ASP A 115 -16.69 -6.84 -11.65
C ASP A 115 -15.73 -6.07 -12.59
N ILE A 116 -16.01 -6.18 -13.89
CA ILE A 116 -15.41 -5.36 -14.93
C ILE A 116 -16.03 -3.98 -14.76
N ASN A 117 -15.25 -3.01 -14.32
CA ASN A 117 -15.69 -1.63 -14.16
C ASN A 117 -14.60 -0.63 -14.55
N TYR A 118 -15.05 0.54 -14.99
CA TYR A 118 -14.28 1.64 -15.58
C TYR A 118 -13.44 1.23 -16.81
N ASN A 119 -14.00 1.47 -18.00
CA ASN A 119 -13.30 1.34 -19.29
C ASN A 119 -12.73 -0.08 -19.58
N GLY A 120 -13.39 -1.14 -19.11
CA GLY A 120 -12.98 -2.53 -19.38
C GLY A 120 -11.84 -3.05 -18.50
N ASN A 121 -11.50 -2.33 -17.43
CA ASN A 121 -10.55 -2.78 -16.42
C ASN A 121 -11.21 -3.65 -15.35
N TYR A 122 -10.40 -4.47 -14.70
CA TYR A 122 -10.76 -5.28 -13.55
C TYR A 122 -10.48 -4.55 -12.25
N PHE A 123 -11.39 -4.71 -11.30
CA PHE A 123 -11.34 -4.04 -10.01
C PHE A 123 -10.68 -4.92 -8.95
N THR A 124 -9.80 -4.30 -8.16
CA THR A 124 -9.24 -4.81 -6.91
C THR A 124 -9.11 -3.65 -5.92
N PHE A 125 -9.12 -3.93 -4.62
CA PHE A 125 -8.95 -2.90 -3.59
C PHE A 125 -8.27 -3.45 -2.34
N CYS A 126 -7.79 -2.55 -1.49
CA CYS A 126 -7.22 -2.85 -0.19
C CYS A 126 -7.61 -1.75 0.80
N LYS A 127 -8.32 -2.11 1.87
CA LYS A 127 -8.60 -1.21 3.00
C LYS A 127 -7.47 -1.25 4.03
N THR A 128 -6.90 -0.09 4.27
CA THR A 128 -5.85 0.18 5.25
C THR A 128 -6.44 0.73 6.56
N ARG A 129 -5.61 0.90 7.59
CA ARG A 129 -6.08 1.27 8.95
C ARG A 129 -5.22 2.30 9.68
N TYR A 130 -4.41 3.07 8.97
CA TYR A 130 -3.33 3.90 9.51
C TYR A 130 -2.25 3.09 10.23
N TYR A 131 -2.01 1.86 9.76
CA TYR A 131 -0.96 1.02 10.31
C TYR A 131 0.35 1.30 9.57
N PRO A 132 1.51 1.02 10.20
CA PRO A 132 2.79 1.25 9.53
C PRO A 132 2.94 0.53 8.18
N TYR A 133 2.30 -0.63 8.00
CA TYR A 133 2.34 -1.38 6.73
C TYR A 133 1.63 -0.68 5.56
N ASP A 134 0.72 0.26 5.84
CA ASP A 134 -0.04 1.00 4.82
C ASP A 134 0.88 1.71 3.83
N ILE A 135 2.07 2.12 4.30
CA ILE A 135 3.10 2.72 3.45
C ILE A 135 3.51 1.77 2.32
N LEU A 136 3.69 0.48 2.62
CA LEU A 136 4.06 -0.50 1.61
C LEU A 136 2.89 -0.77 0.65
N VAL A 137 1.65 -0.74 1.14
CA VAL A 137 0.45 -0.84 0.29
C VAL A 137 0.46 0.30 -0.74
N MET A 138 0.55 1.54 -0.29
CA MET A 138 0.61 2.71 -1.18
C MET A 138 1.80 2.64 -2.13
N SER A 139 2.97 2.25 -1.64
CA SER A 139 4.19 2.09 -2.46
C SER A 139 4.00 1.07 -3.58
N VAL A 140 3.37 -0.08 -3.30
CA VAL A 140 3.11 -1.13 -4.29
C VAL A 140 2.15 -0.65 -5.37
N TYR A 141 1.11 0.11 -5.00
CA TYR A 141 0.22 0.70 -5.99
C TYR A 141 1.00 1.64 -6.92
N LEU A 142 1.81 2.56 -6.38
CA LEU A 142 2.66 3.45 -7.18
C LEU A 142 3.58 2.65 -8.12
N ILE A 143 4.24 1.60 -7.62
CA ILE A 143 5.12 0.73 -8.42
C ILE A 143 4.35 0.11 -9.59
N VAL A 144 3.16 -0.46 -9.33
CA VAL A 144 2.32 -1.05 -10.37
C VAL A 144 1.98 -0.03 -11.45
N LYS A 145 1.60 1.19 -11.06
CA LYS A 145 1.28 2.26 -12.02
C LYS A 145 2.49 2.72 -12.83
N ILE A 146 3.66 2.85 -12.20
CA ILE A 146 4.90 3.25 -12.87
C ILE A 146 5.28 2.25 -13.97
N HIS A 147 5.10 0.96 -13.70
CA HIS A 147 5.47 -0.11 -14.63
C HIS A 147 4.37 -0.50 -15.60
N ASP A 148 3.11 -0.19 -15.30
CA ASP A 148 1.97 -0.39 -16.18
C ASP A 148 1.01 0.80 -16.11
N ASN A 149 1.24 1.79 -16.97
CA ASN A 149 0.47 3.02 -17.02
C ASN A 149 -1.02 2.83 -17.35
N ARG A 150 -1.42 1.63 -17.81
CA ARG A 150 -2.82 1.23 -18.06
C ARG A 150 -3.59 0.98 -16.77
N CYS A 151 -2.88 0.68 -15.68
CA CYS A 151 -3.48 0.61 -14.36
C CYS A 151 -3.94 2.01 -13.92
N ILE A 152 -5.06 2.09 -13.22
CA ILE A 152 -5.60 3.32 -12.64
C ILE A 152 -5.70 3.08 -11.15
N ILE A 153 -5.22 4.04 -10.38
CA ILE A 153 -5.29 4.03 -8.92
C ILE A 153 -6.29 5.10 -8.52
N ALA A 154 -7.13 4.79 -7.56
CA ALA A 154 -7.95 5.78 -6.88
C ALA A 154 -7.85 5.53 -5.37
N SER A 155 -8.12 6.55 -4.58
CA SER A 155 -8.14 6.42 -3.12
C SER A 155 -9.12 7.40 -2.50
N ASP A 156 -9.65 7.05 -1.32
CA ASP A 156 -10.34 8.00 -0.45
C ASP A 156 -9.37 8.76 0.50
N GLY A 157 -8.06 8.48 0.42
CA GLY A 157 -7.00 9.23 1.10
C GLY A 157 -6.61 10.51 0.37
N GLN A 158 -5.95 11.43 1.08
CA GLN A 158 -5.49 12.72 0.56
C GLN A 158 -4.04 12.64 0.07
N ARG A 159 -3.60 13.62 -0.73
CA ARG A 159 -2.23 13.69 -1.27
C ARG A 159 -1.15 13.57 -0.19
N GLU A 160 -1.39 14.16 0.98
CA GLU A 160 -0.47 14.15 2.12
C GLU A 160 -0.21 12.73 2.65
N ASP A 161 -1.20 11.84 2.56
CA ASP A 161 -1.08 10.45 3.02
C ASP A 161 -0.10 9.64 2.16
N TRP A 162 0.07 10.02 0.90
CA TRP A 162 0.93 9.34 -0.06
C TRP A 162 2.39 9.81 -0.05
N GLN A 163 2.69 10.93 0.62
CA GLN A 163 4.03 11.55 0.59
C GLN A 163 5.15 10.59 0.99
N LEU A 164 4.90 9.74 1.98
CA LEU A 164 5.90 8.80 2.46
C LEU A 164 6.12 7.64 1.48
N ALA A 165 5.06 7.15 0.84
CA ALA A 165 5.18 6.15 -0.21
C ALA A 165 5.99 6.72 -1.39
N ILE A 166 5.74 7.97 -1.77
CA ILE A 166 6.51 8.66 -2.81
C ILE A 166 7.98 8.77 -2.44
N ALA A 167 8.30 9.19 -1.22
CA ALA A 167 9.69 9.28 -0.76
C ALA A 167 10.41 7.92 -0.82
N ILE A 168 9.71 6.82 -0.52
CA ILE A 168 10.23 5.46 -0.67
C ILE A 168 10.51 5.15 -2.14
N ILE A 169 9.60 5.47 -3.04
CA ILE A 169 9.76 5.24 -4.47
C ILE A 169 10.89 6.08 -5.07
N GLU A 170 11.00 7.36 -4.72
CA GLU A 170 12.08 8.24 -5.17
C GLU A 170 13.45 7.71 -4.73
N LYS A 171 13.55 7.30 -3.46
CA LYS A 171 14.78 6.75 -2.89
C LYS A 171 15.17 5.41 -3.52
N ASN A 172 14.20 4.53 -3.78
CA ASN A 172 14.48 3.18 -4.27
C ASN A 172 14.68 3.13 -5.78
N LEU A 173 13.83 3.82 -6.54
CA LEU A 173 13.80 3.67 -7.99
C LEU A 173 14.63 4.72 -8.73
N GLN A 174 15.20 5.70 -8.01
CA GLN A 174 15.87 6.87 -8.59
C GLN A 174 15.01 7.52 -9.69
N LYS A 175 13.69 7.49 -9.50
CA LYS A 175 12.73 8.00 -10.48
C LYS A 175 12.56 9.49 -10.29
N ASP A 176 12.27 10.15 -11.41
CA ASP A 176 11.99 11.57 -11.44
C ASP A 176 10.73 11.89 -10.63
N SER A 177 10.89 12.74 -9.61
CA SER A 177 9.83 13.21 -8.71
C SER A 177 8.70 13.91 -9.48
N GLN A 178 8.98 14.42 -10.68
CA GLN A 178 8.00 15.06 -11.54
C GLN A 178 6.93 14.08 -12.07
N ILE A 179 7.33 12.84 -12.37
CA ILE A 179 6.40 11.78 -12.84
C ILE A 179 5.44 11.39 -11.72
N LEU A 180 5.96 11.27 -10.49
CA LEU A 180 5.16 10.92 -9.32
C LEU A 180 4.22 12.07 -8.93
N SER A 181 4.69 13.31 -9.00
CA SER A 181 3.88 14.50 -8.70
C SER A 181 2.71 14.67 -9.66
N GLN A 182 2.96 14.50 -10.97
CA GLN A 182 1.89 14.52 -11.98
C GLN A 182 0.87 13.41 -11.74
N PHE A 183 1.33 12.21 -11.38
CA PHE A 183 0.42 11.09 -11.05
C PHE A 183 -0.54 11.45 -9.91
N LEU A 184 -0.06 12.08 -8.83
CA LEU A 184 -0.93 12.46 -7.71
C LEU A 184 -2.00 13.46 -8.13
N GLU A 185 -1.64 14.45 -8.95
CA GLU A 185 -2.57 15.51 -9.37
C GLU A 185 -3.71 15.00 -10.27
N GLU A 186 -3.46 13.92 -11.00
CA GLU A 186 -4.44 13.33 -11.91
C GLU A 186 -5.36 12.29 -11.24
N ASN A 187 -4.97 11.72 -10.09
CA ASN A 187 -5.57 10.48 -9.56
C ASN A 187 -5.97 10.52 -8.08
N LEU A 188 -5.62 11.56 -7.32
CA LEU A 188 -5.99 11.78 -5.91
C LEU A 188 -6.65 13.16 -5.75
#